data_AF-A0A8J7X1Y0-F1
#
_entry.id   AF-A0A8J7X1Y0-F1
#
_cell.length_a   1.000
_cell.length_b   1.000
_cell.length_c   1.000
_cell.angle_alpha   90.00
_cell.angle_beta   90.00
_cell.angle_gamma   90.00
#
_symmetry.space_group_name_H-M   'P 1'
#
loop_
_entity.id
_entity.type
_entity.pdbx_description
1 polymer ?
#
loop_
_entity_poly.entity_id
_entity_poly.type
_entity_poly.pdbx_seq_one_letter_code
_entity_poly.pdbx_strand_id
1 'polypeptide(L)' 'LFGDKGFGFDPLFIPDGSDKTFAQDIKNKNIVSHRRKSVEQFCKHIAGAGV' A
#
# COMPACT_ATOMS: atom_id res chain seq x y z
N LEU A 1 -0.27 -9.13 -18.15
CA LEU A 1 -0.34 -8.56 -16.79
C LEU A 1 0.96 -7.79 -16.53
N PHE A 2 0.91 -6.61 -15.93
CA PHE A 2 2.09 -5.74 -15.78
C PHE A 2 2.74 -5.93 -14.40
N GLY A 3 3.95 -6.50 -14.36
CA GLY A 3 4.66 -6.84 -13.11
C GLY A 3 4.26 -8.20 -12.53
N ASP A 4 5.13 -8.76 -11.69
CA ASP A 4 5.05 -10.12 -11.12
C ASP A 4 5.17 -10.15 -9.58
N LYS A 5 5.32 -8.98 -8.94
CA LYS A 5 5.42 -8.86 -7.48
C LYS A 5 4.05 -8.68 -6.84
N GLY A 6 4.00 -8.90 -5.53
CA GLY A 6 2.78 -8.70 -4.77
C GLY A 6 1.79 -9.85 -4.97
N PHE A 7 0.49 -9.57 -4.99
CA PHE A 7 -0.56 -10.57 -5.04
C PHE A 7 -1.88 -9.99 -5.57
N GLY A 8 -2.81 -10.86 -5.98
CA GLY A 8 -4.16 -10.47 -6.39
C GLY A 8 -4.16 -9.50 -7.58
N PHE A 9 -4.80 -8.34 -7.40
CA PHE A 9 -4.98 -7.34 -8.46
C PHE A 9 -3.82 -6.35 -8.60
N ASP A 10 -2.70 -6.57 -7.90
CA ASP A 10 -1.53 -5.70 -7.98
C ASP A 10 -1.03 -5.43 -9.41
N PRO A 11 -1.09 -6.39 -10.37
CA PRO A 11 -0.69 -6.14 -11.76
C PRO A 11 -1.64 -5.25 -12.57
N LEU A 12 -2.76 -4.82 -11.97
CA LEU A 12 -3.79 -3.98 -12.60
C LEU A 12 -3.96 -2.61 -11.93
N PHE A 13 -3.41 -2.43 -10.73
CA PHE A 13 -3.63 -1.21 -9.94
C PHE A 13 -2.44 -0.26 -10.05
N ILE A 14 -2.68 0.93 -10.60
CA ILE A 14 -1.72 2.03 -10.65
C ILE A 14 -2.15 3.07 -9.61
N PRO A 15 -1.34 3.37 -8.59
CA PRO A 15 -1.66 4.40 -7.61
C PRO A 15 -1.53 5.81 -8.21
N ASP A 16 -2.27 6.76 -7.65
CA ASP A 16 -2.22 8.17 -8.07
C ASP A 16 -0.78 8.71 -8.09
N GLY A 17 -0.43 9.39 -9.20
CA GLY A 17 0.90 9.97 -9.38
C GLY A 17 2.01 8.98 -9.76
N SER A 18 1.66 7.72 -10.06
CA SER A 18 2.58 6.69 -10.56
C SER A 18 2.25 6.31 -12.00
N ASP A 19 3.26 5.86 -12.74
CA ASP A 19 3.13 5.20 -14.05
C ASP A 19 3.29 3.67 -13.95
N LYS A 20 3.61 3.16 -12.76
CA LYS A 20 3.82 1.74 -12.45
C LYS A 20 2.67 1.15 -11.66
N THR A 21 2.35 -0.11 -11.96
CA THR A 21 1.42 -0.91 -11.15
C THR A 21 2.04 -1.26 -9.79
N PHE A 22 1.20 -1.65 -8.83
CA PHE A 22 1.67 -2.20 -7.55
C PHE A 22 2.55 -3.45 -7.70
N ALA A 23 2.34 -4.25 -8.74
CA ALA A 23 3.18 -5.41 -9.03
C ALA A 23 4.55 -5.05 -9.63
N GLN A 24 4.71 -3.83 -10.15
CA GLN A 24 5.98 -3.34 -10.69
C GLN A 24 6.85 -2.66 -9.60
N ASP A 25 6.22 -1.97 -8.64
CA ASP A 25 6.93 -1.25 -7.56
C ASP A 25 6.37 -1.55 -6.15
N ILE A 26 6.89 -2.63 -5.56
CA ILE A 26 6.51 -3.05 -4.21
C ILE A 26 6.93 -2.05 -3.13
N LYS A 27 8.02 -1.30 -3.35
CA LYS A 27 8.51 -0.30 -2.38
C LYS A 27 7.52 0.85 -2.31
N ASN A 28 7.10 1.36 -3.48
CA ASN A 28 6.06 2.38 -3.54
C ASN A 28 4.73 1.87 -2.97
N LYS A 29 4.32 0.61 -3.26
CA LYS A 29 3.12 0.00 -2.67
C LYS A 29 3.14 0.06 -1.13
N ASN A 30 4.27 -0.26 -0.50
CA ASN A 30 4.38 -0.22 0.96
C ASN A 30 4.25 1.20 1.53
N ILE A 31 4.53 2.24 0.73
CA ILE A 31 4.40 3.65 1.09
C ILE A 31 2.98 4.19 0.82
N VAL A 32 2.27 3.74 -0.21
CA VAL A 32 0.99 4.40 -0.59
C VAL A 32 -0.25 3.54 -0.39
N SER A 33 -0.09 2.23 -0.15
CA SER A 33 -1.22 1.30 -0.07
C SER A 33 -2.24 1.65 1.02
N HIS A 34 -3.50 1.31 0.75
CA HIS A 34 -4.58 1.42 1.73
C HIS A 34 -4.26 0.69 3.03
N ARG A 35 -3.58 -0.46 2.95
CA ARG A 35 -3.12 -1.21 4.13
C ARG A 35 -2.23 -0.35 5.03
N ARG A 36 -1.21 0.33 4.49
CA ARG A 36 -0.35 1.22 5.29
C ARG A 36 -1.19 2.30 5.96
N LYS A 37 -2.04 2.99 5.22
CA LYS A 37 -2.90 4.06 5.74
C LYS A 37 -3.78 3.56 6.90
N SER A 38 -4.40 2.39 6.77
CA SER A 38 -5.22 1.80 7.82
C SER A 38 -4.40 1.43 9.06
N VAL A 39 -3.22 0.82 8.88
CA VAL A 39 -2.34 0.47 10.00
C VAL A 39 -1.82 1.71 10.73
N GLU A 40 -1.47 2.78 10.02
CA GLU A 40 -1.06 4.04 10.64
C GLU A 40 -2.17 4.66 11.50
N GLN A 41 -3.41 4.65 11.02
CA GLN A 41 -4.55 5.13 11.79
C GLN A 41 -4.81 4.25 13.01
N PHE A 42 -4.69 2.92 12.85
CA PHE A 42 -4.82 1.97 13.95
C PHE A 42 -3.74 2.20 15.02
N CYS A 43 -2.47 2.36 14.64
CA CYS A 43 -1.39 2.66 15.57
C CYS A 43 -1.61 3.99 16.29
N LYS A 44 -2.07 5.04 15.60
CA LYS A 44 -2.42 6.33 16.23
C LYS A 44 -3.54 6.16 17.25
N HIS A 45 -4.56 5.38 16.92
CA HIS A 45 -5.68 5.12 17.82
C HIS A 45 -5.20 4.41 19.10
N ILE A 46 -4.38 3.36 18.97
CA ILE A 46 -3.85 2.62 20.13
C ILE A 46 -2.84 3.47 20.92
N ALA A 47 -1.98 4.24 20.26
CA ALA A 47 -1.01 5.09 20.96
C ALA A 47 -1.68 6.27 21.71
N GLY A 48 -2.81 6.79 21.19
CA GLY A 48 -3.59 7.83 21.87
C GLY A 48 -4.55 7.28 22.93
N ALA A 49 -4.97 6.02 22.81
CA ALA A 49 -5.71 5.30 23.84
C ALA A 49 -4.70 4.70 24.82
N GLY A 50 -4.18 5.55 25.72
CA GLY A 50 -3.11 5.22 26.67
C GLY A 50 -3.05 3.75 27.10
N VAL A 51 -2.04 3.06 26.57
CA VAL A 51 -1.40 1.90 27.18
C VAL A 51 -0.10 2.39 27.80
#